data_AF-A0A7S1R7N7-F1
#
_entry.id   AF-A0A7S1R7N7-F1
#
_cell.length_a   1.000
_cell.length_b   1.000
_cell.length_c   1.000
_cell.angle_alpha   90.00
_cell.angle_beta   90.00
_cell.angle_gamma   90.00
#
_symmetry.space_group_name_H-M   'P 1'
#
loop_
_entity.id
_entity.type
_entity.pdbx_description
1 polymer ?
#
loop_
_entity_poly.entity_id
_entity_poly.type
_entity_poly.pdbx_seq_one_letter_code
_entity_poly.pdbx_strand_id
1 'polypeptide(L)'
;RGGVAYITMPPCKRCFTVLATAGIKRIVMRREIAKQDGEIQAAATHMGIALSVVEDAEERRAHVRRLVVSVKRKREAPEGGQEDRGGGQGSEAAKEAMDV
;
A
#
# COMPACT_ATOMS: atom_id res chain seq x y z
N ARG A 1 -11.33 -25.56 -4.51
CA ARG A 1 -9.89 -25.24 -4.69
C ARG A 1 -9.66 -23.87 -4.06
N GLY A 2 -8.70 -23.72 -3.15
CA GLY A 2 -8.41 -22.43 -2.48
C GLY A 2 -7.18 -21.76 -3.08
N GLY A 3 -7.21 -20.44 -3.24
CA GLY A 3 -6.10 -19.66 -3.79
C GLY A 3 -4.98 -19.41 -2.76
N VAL A 4 -3.82 -18.99 -3.27
CA VAL A 4 -2.65 -18.55 -2.48
C VAL A 4 -2.33 -17.10 -2.81
N ALA A 5 -2.19 -16.25 -1.80
CA ALA A 5 -1.81 -14.85 -1.97
C ALA A 5 -0.37 -14.62 -1.50
N TYR A 6 0.47 -14.03 -2.36
CA TYR A 6 1.83 -13.61 -2.02
C TYR A 6 1.85 -12.09 -1.83
N ILE A 7 2.09 -11.63 -0.61
CA ILE A 7 1.97 -10.22 -0.24
C ILE A 7 3.27 -9.78 0.46
N THR A 8 3.75 -8.60 0.13
CA THR A 8 5.04 -8.12 0.67
C THR A 8 4.93 -7.63 2.12
N MET A 9 3.76 -7.15 2.50
CA MET A 9 3.41 -6.61 3.81
C MET A 9 2.25 -7.42 4.41
N PRO A 10 2.13 -7.49 5.75
CA PRO A 10 0.99 -8.14 6.38
C PRO A 10 -0.30 -7.44 5.97
N PRO A 11 -1.40 -8.18 5.67
CA PRO A 11 -2.66 -7.55 5.34
C PRO A 11 -3.24 -6.85 6.57
N CYS A 12 -3.78 -5.64 6.39
CA CYS A 12 -4.61 -5.03 7.42
C CYS A 12 -5.97 -5.74 7.50
N LYS A 13 -6.79 -5.41 8.53
CA LYS A 13 -8.11 -6.04 8.76
C LYS A 13 -8.98 -6.06 7.49
N ARG A 14 -9.07 -4.94 6.77
CA ARG A 14 -9.88 -4.83 5.54
C ARG A 14 -9.36 -5.75 4.42
N CYS A 15 -8.05 -5.74 4.18
CA CYS A 15 -7.43 -6.60 3.17
C CYS A 15 -7.62 -8.08 3.52
N PHE A 16 -7.47 -8.43 4.80
CA PHE A 16 -7.68 -9.80 5.26
C PHE A 16 -9.11 -10.27 5.03
N THR A 17 -10.12 -9.44 5.35
CA THR A 17 -11.53 -9.77 5.09
C THR A 17 -11.77 -10.08 3.61
N VAL A 18 -11.25 -9.25 2.70
CA VAL A 18 -11.41 -9.47 1.26
C VAL A 18 -10.73 -10.78 0.80
N LEU A 19 -9.53 -11.06 1.29
CA LEU A 19 -8.82 -12.30 0.95
C LEU A 19 -9.58 -13.54 1.47
N ALA A 20 -10.12 -13.46 2.68
CA ALA A 20 -10.89 -14.52 3.29
C ALA A 20 -12.20 -14.79 2.53
N THR A 21 -12.95 -13.75 2.15
CA THR A 21 -14.19 -13.88 1.38
C THR A 21 -13.95 -14.34 -0.06
N ALA A 22 -12.80 -14.01 -0.64
CA ALA A 22 -12.37 -14.53 -1.94
C ALA A 22 -11.98 -16.03 -1.92
N GLY A 23 -11.99 -16.69 -0.75
CA GLY A 23 -11.68 -18.11 -0.63
C GLY A 23 -10.18 -18.43 -0.67
N ILE A 24 -9.32 -17.46 -0.34
CA ILE A 24 -7.88 -17.69 -0.15
C ILE A 24 -7.69 -18.61 1.06
N LYS A 25 -6.82 -19.63 0.90
CA LYS A 25 -6.50 -20.61 1.96
C LYS A 25 -5.07 -20.51 2.45
N ARG A 26 -4.23 -19.72 1.79
CA ARG A 26 -2.85 -19.46 2.22
C ARG A 26 -2.44 -18.04 1.88
N ILE A 27 -1.87 -17.34 2.85
CA ILE A 27 -1.28 -16.01 2.69
C ILE A 27 0.19 -16.12 3.05
N VAL A 28 1.04 -15.88 2.06
CA VAL A 28 2.49 -15.85 2.19
C VAL A 28 2.92 -14.39 2.28
N MET A 29 3.64 -14.03 3.33
CA MET A 29 4.09 -12.67 3.57
C MET A 29 5.57 -12.60 3.93
N ARG A 30 6.17 -11.40 3.85
CA ARG A 30 7.60 -11.22 4.16
C ARG A 30 7.89 -10.63 5.53
N ARG A 31 6.86 -10.14 6.20
CA ARG A 31 6.95 -9.59 7.55
C ARG A 31 5.94 -10.28 8.42
N GLU A 32 6.24 -10.36 9.71
CA GLU A 32 5.30 -10.86 10.70
C GLU A 32 4.11 -9.92 10.88
N ILE A 33 2.97 -10.49 11.27
CA ILE A 33 1.82 -9.72 11.74
C ILE A 33 2.22 -9.05 13.06
N ALA A 34 1.99 -7.74 13.16
CA ALA A 34 2.28 -7.01 14.38
C ALA A 34 1.40 -7.51 15.53
N LYS A 35 1.90 -7.47 16.77
CA LYS A 35 1.15 -7.95 17.95
C LYS A 35 -0.23 -7.29 18.10
N GLN A 36 -0.34 -6.01 17.74
CA GLN A 36 -1.60 -5.24 17.73
C GLN A 36 -2.66 -5.79 16.76
N ASP A 37 -2.25 -6.60 15.78
CA ASP A 37 -3.11 -7.21 14.76
C ASP A 37 -3.38 -8.70 15.06
N GLY A 38 -3.22 -9.14 16.31
CA GLY A 38 -3.40 -10.53 16.73
C GLY A 38 -4.78 -11.13 16.39
N GLU A 39 -5.81 -10.29 16.27
CA GLU A 39 -7.15 -10.67 15.80
C GLU A 39 -7.12 -11.34 14.42
N ILE A 40 -6.23 -10.88 13.53
CA ILE A 40 -6.09 -11.45 12.17
C ILE A 40 -5.56 -12.87 12.24
N GLN A 41 -4.60 -13.14 13.14
CA GLN A 41 -4.03 -14.46 13.32
C GLN A 41 -5.03 -15.45 13.94
N ALA A 42 -5.82 -14.98 14.91
CA ALA A 42 -6.93 -15.76 15.47
C ALA A 42 -7.97 -16.07 14.39
N ALA A 43 -8.42 -15.07 13.64
CA ALA A 43 -9.41 -15.24 12.58
C ALA A 43 -8.91 -16.19 11.47
N ALA A 44 -7.66 -16.06 11.04
CA ALA A 44 -7.06 -16.97 10.06
C ALA A 44 -7.08 -18.42 10.54
N THR A 45 -6.77 -18.67 11.82
CA THR A 45 -6.85 -20.01 12.43
C THR A 45 -8.27 -20.55 12.40
N HIS A 46 -9.26 -19.77 12.83
CA HIS A 46 -10.67 -20.18 12.81
C HIS A 46 -11.20 -20.47 11.40
N MET A 47 -10.71 -19.74 10.39
CA MET A 47 -11.16 -19.88 8.99
C MET A 47 -10.35 -20.91 8.18
N GLY A 48 -9.34 -21.54 8.80
CA GLY A 48 -8.45 -22.49 8.13
C GLY A 48 -7.60 -21.83 7.03
N ILE A 49 -7.14 -20.61 7.26
CA ILE A 49 -6.24 -19.87 6.37
C ILE A 49 -4.82 -19.98 6.93
N ALA A 50 -3.91 -20.56 6.16
CA ALA A 50 -2.50 -20.68 6.54
C ALA A 50 -1.77 -19.35 6.34
N LEU A 51 -1.16 -18.82 7.40
CA LEU A 51 -0.28 -17.66 7.33
C LEU A 51 1.17 -18.13 7.40
N SER A 52 1.99 -17.76 6.42
CA SER A 52 3.41 -18.14 6.40
C SER A 52 4.29 -16.92 6.11
N VAL A 53 5.35 -16.76 6.89
CA VAL A 53 6.35 -15.71 6.67
C VAL A 53 7.55 -16.31 5.95
N VAL A 54 7.92 -15.71 4.81
CA VAL A 54 9.15 -16.03 4.08
C VAL A 54 10.12 -14.88 4.33
N GLU A 55 11.19 -15.17 5.06
CA GLU A 55 12.23 -14.20 5.32
C GLU A 55 12.90 -13.76 4.02
N ASP A 56 13.24 -12.47 3.96
CA ASP A 56 14.06 -11.99 2.85
C ASP A 56 15.49 -12.46 2.98
N ALA A 57 16.04 -12.99 1.89
CA ALA A 57 17.47 -13.15 1.72
C ALA A 57 18.20 -11.83 2.03
N GLU A 58 19.30 -11.94 2.76
CA GLU A 58 20.07 -10.79 3.23
C GLU A 58 20.55 -9.89 2.06
N GLU A 59 20.90 -10.52 0.94
CA GLU A 59 21.28 -9.87 -0.31
C GLU A 59 20.17 -8.94 -0.85
N ARG A 60 18.92 -9.42 -0.89
CA ARG A 60 17.79 -8.61 -1.33
C ARG A 60 17.49 -7.46 -0.36
N ARG A 61 17.64 -7.68 0.96
CA ARG A 61 17.53 -6.60 1.96
C ARG A 61 18.60 -5.53 1.73
N ALA A 62 19.84 -5.92 1.47
CA ALA A 62 20.94 -5.01 1.18
C ALA A 62 20.68 -4.21 -0.12
N HIS A 63 20.17 -4.86 -1.16
CA HIS A 63 19.80 -4.21 -2.41
C HIS A 63 18.70 -3.16 -2.23
N VAL A 64 17.59 -3.50 -1.55
CA VAL A 64 16.50 -2.55 -1.28
C VAL A 64 16.99 -1.37 -0.43
N ARG A 65 17.80 -1.62 0.60
CA ARG A 65 18.40 -0.55 1.42
C ARG A 65 19.21 0.42 0.57
N ARG A 66 20.04 -0.10 -0.35
CA ARG A 66 20.83 0.72 -1.29
C ARG A 66 19.94 1.64 -2.13
N LEU A 67 18.89 1.09 -2.73
CA LEU A 67 17.96 1.86 -3.57
C LEU A 67 17.25 2.98 -2.79
N VAL A 68 16.78 2.69 -1.57
CA VAL A 68 16.04 3.65 -0.74
C VAL A 68 16.92 4.83 -0.32
N VAL A 69 18.20 4.58 0.02
CA VAL A 69 19.16 5.66 0.38
C VAL A 69 19.39 6.60 -0.81
N SER A 70 19.51 6.06 -2.03
CA SER A 70 19.71 6.85 -3.24
C SER A 70 18.53 7.76 -3.55
N VAL A 71 17.29 7.31 -3.32
CA VAL A 71 16.08 8.11 -3.53
C VAL A 71 15.95 9.22 -2.47
N LYS A 72 16.24 8.91 -1.20
CA LYS A 72 16.17 9.90 -0.12
C LYS A 72 17.13 11.08 -0.36
N ARG A 73 18.37 10.81 -0.78
CA ARG A 73 19.36 11.85 -1.10
C ARG A 73 18.96 12.74 -2.28
N LYS A 74 18.22 12.21 -3.27
CA LYS A 74 17.72 13.02 -4.40
C LYS A 74 16.58 13.97 -4.00
N ARG A 75 15.76 13.59 -3.02
CA ARG A 75 14.65 14.43 -2.53
C ARG A 75 15.09 15.57 -1.60
N GLU A 76 16.25 15.43 -0.96
CA GLU A 76 16.81 16.44 -0.04
C GLU A 76 17.74 17.44 -0.75
N ALA A 77 17.90 17.34 -2.08
CA ALA A 77 18.55 18.39 -2.86
C ALA A 77 17.60 19.60 -2.95
N PRO A 78 18.05 20.82 -2.63
CA PRO A 78 17.21 22.01 -2.74
C PRO A 78 16.89 22.24 -4.22
N GLU A 79 15.60 22.18 -4.57
CA GLU A 79 15.10 22.62 -5.86
C GLU A 79 15.38 24.14 -5.96
N GLY A 80 16.44 24.47 -6.70
CA GLY A 80 16.67 25.80 -7.23
C GLY A 80 15.49 26.20 -8.12
N GLY A 81 15.06 27.45 -7.97
CA GLY A 81 13.74 27.93 -8.38
C GLY A 81 13.40 27.80 -9.86
N GLN A 82 12.10 27.84 -10.13
CA GLN A 82 11.59 28.31 -11.41
C GLN A 82 10.21 28.98 -11.26
N GLU A 83 10.26 30.31 -11.39
CA GLU A 83 9.32 31.27 -11.96
C GLU A 83 7.82 31.18 -11.62
N ASP A 84 7.44 32.16 -10.80
CA ASP A 84 6.09 32.57 -10.45
C ASP A 84 5.50 33.49 -11.56
N ARG A 85 4.31 33.08 -12.03
CA ARG A 85 3.17 33.86 -12.54
C ARG A 85 3.24 34.60 -13.88
N GLY A 86 2.46 34.04 -14.82
CA GLY A 86 1.92 34.77 -15.97
C GLY A 86 0.74 34.04 -16.63
N GLY A 87 -0.27 33.63 -15.86
CA GLY A 87 -1.48 32.98 -16.39
C GLY A 87 -2.67 33.94 -16.44
N GLY A 88 -2.98 34.42 -17.65
CA GLY A 88 -4.06 35.34 -17.95
C GLY A 88 -5.48 34.78 -17.81
N GLN A 89 -6.40 35.72 -17.94
CA GLN A 89 -7.85 35.70 -17.73
C GLN A 89 -8.64 34.83 -18.73
N GLY A 90 -9.89 34.55 -18.36
CA GLY A 90 -11.00 34.15 -19.26
C GLY A 90 -11.51 32.74 -18.94
N SER A 91 -12.79 32.46 -18.77
CA SER A 91 -14.01 33.24 -19.02
C SER A 91 -15.16 32.58 -18.28
N GLU A 92 -15.93 33.39 -17.56
CA GLU A 92 -17.20 33.07 -16.96
C GLU A 92 -18.23 32.85 -18.09
N ALA A 93 -18.79 31.64 -18.18
CA ALA A 93 -19.85 31.30 -19.12
C ALA A 93 -21.02 30.69 -18.36
N ALA A 94 -22.03 31.54 -18.17
CA ALA A 94 -23.48 31.32 -18.24
C ALA A 94 -24.08 30.01 -17.68
N LYS A 95 -25.12 30.15 -16.83
CA LYS A 95 -26.52 29.97 -17.26
C LYS A 95 -27.53 30.23 -16.13
N GLU A 96 -28.32 31.28 -16.35
CA GLU A 96 -29.78 31.42 -16.22
C GLU A 96 -30.63 30.22 -15.74
N ALA A 97 -31.50 30.49 -14.76
CA ALA A 97 -32.89 30.00 -14.56
C ALA A 97 -33.45 30.80 -13.36
N MET A 98 -34.41 31.74 -13.45
CA MET A 98 -35.80 31.72 -13.95
C MET A 98 -36.68 30.71 -13.17
N ASP A 99 -37.41 31.16 -12.14
CA ASP A 99 -38.89 31.25 -12.08
C ASP A 99 -39.41 31.56 -10.65
N VAL A 100 -40.50 32.34 -10.59
CA VAL A 100 -41.39 32.72 -9.46
C VAL A 100 -41.02 33.95 -8.60
#